data_AF-A0A7C7LNI1-F1
#
_entry.id   AF-A0A7C7LNI1-F1
#
_cell.length_a   1.000
_cell.length_b   1.000
_cell.length_c   1.000
_cell.angle_alpha   90.00
_cell.angle_beta   90.00
_cell.angle_gamma   90.00
#
_symmetry.space_group_name_H-M   'P 1'
#
loop_
_entity.id
_entity.type
_entity.pdbx_description
1 polymer ?
#
loop_
_entity_poly.entity_id
_entity_poly.type
_entity_poly.pdbx_seq_one_letter_code
_entity_poly.pdbx_strand_id
1 'polypeptide(L)'
;MKNPIILASLAMLVIIAVFFEPVIFGGKTFSSPDSLSPKAVGMALNDLSVETGEFPQWQPWVFSGMPSAEAFTNLSKLYFPEYLFKLFFLPGMLIQLLHLLFAGIGGFLLLRHFKCSDWAAGLGATAFMITPYMVTMVVFGHGSQMMTAAYIPWVFWFTVRLWQNTNFWDTGWLAVLLGFQLQRGHAQIAYYTWMLIGAYSLLMLINGLRNSDEKANIGKGFGYFILACLIGVGISLIIFLPAMDYTPFSIRGGSAGGGADYNYATGWSFHPKEIMT
;
A
#
# COMPACT_ATOMS: atom_id res chain seq x y z
N MET A 1 -5.75 -7.10 -33.48
CA MET A 1 -4.98 -7.46 -32.27
C MET A 1 -4.60 -6.22 -31.46
N LYS A 2 -5.49 -5.43 -30.82
CA LYS A 2 -5.03 -4.18 -30.20
C LYS A 2 -5.87 -3.74 -29.00
N ASN A 3 -5.73 -4.42 -27.86
CA ASN A 3 -6.06 -3.79 -26.57
C ASN A 3 -4.75 -3.24 -25.98
N PRO A 4 -4.55 -1.91 -25.96
CA PRO A 4 -3.29 -1.32 -25.51
C PRO A 4 -2.98 -1.65 -24.05
N ILE A 5 -4.00 -1.91 -23.21
CA ILE A 5 -3.82 -2.35 -21.82
C ILE A 5 -3.15 -3.71 -21.78
N ILE A 6 -3.60 -4.67 -22.61
CA ILE A 6 -3.02 -6.03 -22.65
C ILE A 6 -1.56 -5.96 -23.12
N LEU A 7 -1.30 -5.19 -24.18
CA LEU A 7 0.07 -5.02 -24.70
C LEU A 7 0.99 -4.36 -23.66
N ALA A 8 0.54 -3.30 -23.00
CA ALA A 8 1.31 -2.64 -21.94
C ALA A 8 1.57 -3.58 -20.76
N SER A 9 0.55 -4.34 -20.32
CA SER A 9 0.67 -5.30 -19.22
C SER A 9 1.66 -6.42 -19.55
N LEU A 10 1.61 -6.96 -20.77
CA LEU A 10 2.56 -7.97 -21.24
C LEU A 10 3.98 -7.42 -21.31
N ALA A 11 4.16 -6.19 -21.82
CA ALA A 11 5.47 -5.55 -21.86
C ALA A 11 6.04 -5.33 -20.44
N MET A 12 5.23 -4.85 -19.49
CA MET A 12 5.62 -4.70 -18.08
C MET A 12 5.97 -6.04 -17.42
N LEU A 13 5.20 -7.09 -17.71
CA LEU A 13 5.50 -8.43 -17.23
C LEU A 13 6.85 -8.93 -17.75
N VAL A 14 7.17 -8.69 -19.03
CA VAL A 14 8.48 -9.02 -19.61
C VAL A 14 9.58 -8.22 -18.91
N ILE A 15 9.38 -6.94 -18.63
CA ILE A 15 10.35 -6.10 -17.91
C ILE A 15 10.63 -6.68 -16.51
N ILE A 16 9.58 -7.04 -15.76
CA ILE A 16 9.73 -7.70 -14.45
C ILE A 16 10.48 -9.02 -14.59
N ALA A 17 10.13 -9.84 -15.59
CA ALA A 17 10.77 -11.13 -15.83
C ALA A 17 12.26 -10.99 -16.13
N VAL A 18 12.66 -9.96 -16.87
CA VAL A 18 14.07 -9.65 -17.17
C VAL A 18 14.80 -9.10 -15.95
N PHE A 19 14.21 -8.13 -15.24
CA PHE A 19 14.84 -7.51 -14.07
C PHE A 19 15.04 -8.48 -12.91
N PHE A 20 14.09 -9.40 -12.72
CA PHE A 20 14.08 -10.37 -11.63
C PHE A 20 14.30 -11.80 -12.13
N GLU A 21 14.95 -11.99 -13.29
CA GLU A 21 15.28 -13.30 -13.87
C GLU A 21 15.91 -14.25 -12.86
N PRO A 22 16.92 -13.84 -12.05
CA PRO A 22 17.57 -14.78 -11.13
C PRO A 22 16.64 -15.24 -10.02
N VAL A 23 15.62 -14.44 -9.70
CA VAL A 23 14.62 -14.73 -8.67
C VAL A 23 13.52 -15.62 -9.23
N ILE A 24 13.05 -15.34 -10.45
CA ILE A 24 11.92 -16.05 -11.08
C ILE A 24 12.36 -17.41 -11.61
N PHE A 25 13.49 -17.47 -12.30
CA PHE A 25 13.96 -18.68 -13.00
C PHE A 25 15.19 -19.31 -12.34
N GLY A 26 16.01 -18.50 -11.68
CA GLY A 26 17.27 -18.95 -11.06
C GLY A 26 17.16 -19.51 -9.64
N GLY A 27 15.96 -19.53 -9.04
CA GLY A 27 15.75 -19.99 -7.66
C GLY A 27 16.46 -19.15 -6.59
N LYS A 28 16.93 -17.94 -6.93
CA LYS A 28 17.59 -17.04 -5.98
C LYS A 28 16.55 -16.22 -5.22
N THR A 29 16.94 -15.76 -4.04
CA THR A 29 16.15 -14.78 -3.28
C THR A 29 17.08 -13.69 -2.77
N PHE A 30 16.52 -12.52 -2.49
CA PHE A 30 17.23 -11.49 -1.75
C PHE A 30 17.43 -11.93 -0.31
N SER A 31 18.61 -11.63 0.24
CA SER A 31 19.05 -12.06 1.57
C SER A 31 19.50 -10.85 2.39
N SER A 32 18.62 -9.84 2.51
CA SER A 32 18.88 -8.69 3.37
C SER A 32 18.70 -9.06 4.86
N PRO A 33 19.44 -8.42 5.78
CA PRO A 33 19.23 -8.58 7.21
C PRO A 33 17.78 -8.33 7.64
N ASP A 34 17.12 -7.36 7.01
CA ASP A 34 15.72 -6.99 7.27
C ASP A 34 14.71 -7.99 6.68
N SER A 35 15.14 -8.90 5.82
CA SER A 35 14.34 -10.07 5.41
C SER A 35 14.57 -11.26 6.34
N LEU A 36 15.82 -11.50 6.75
CA LEU A 36 16.21 -12.71 7.48
C LEU A 36 15.82 -12.65 8.96
N SER A 37 16.07 -11.52 9.62
CA SER A 37 15.80 -11.35 11.06
C SER A 37 14.33 -11.57 11.42
N PRO A 38 13.35 -10.88 10.79
CA PRO A 38 11.94 -11.13 11.10
C PRO A 38 11.46 -12.50 10.65
N LYS A 39 12.08 -13.10 9.62
CA LYS A 39 11.73 -14.45 9.16
C LYS A 39 11.98 -15.52 10.22
N ALA A 40 13.10 -15.42 10.95
CA ALA A 40 13.41 -16.37 12.02
C ALA A 40 12.33 -16.38 13.12
N VAL A 41 11.93 -15.21 13.59
CA VAL A 41 10.85 -15.05 14.59
C VAL A 41 9.51 -15.49 13.99
N GLY A 42 9.25 -15.12 12.74
CA GLY A 42 8.02 -15.48 12.03
C GLY A 42 7.84 -16.99 11.83
N MET A 43 8.93 -17.76 11.66
CA MET A 43 8.86 -19.22 11.58
C MET A 43 8.36 -19.82 12.89
N ALA A 44 8.97 -19.47 14.03
CA ALA A 44 8.57 -19.98 15.34
C ALA A 44 7.11 -19.60 15.69
N LEU A 45 6.70 -18.37 15.41
CA LEU A 45 5.32 -17.93 15.64
C LEU A 45 4.32 -18.59 14.69
N ASN A 46 4.72 -18.88 13.45
CA ASN A 46 3.85 -19.62 12.52
C ASN A 46 3.69 -21.07 12.94
N ASP A 47 4.76 -21.74 13.38
CA ASP A 47 4.70 -23.12 13.85
C ASP A 47 3.78 -23.23 15.08
N LEU A 48 3.95 -22.32 16.06
CA LEU A 48 3.07 -22.24 17.23
C LEU A 48 1.62 -21.98 16.82
N SER A 49 1.38 -21.11 15.83
CA SER A 49 0.04 -20.82 15.32
C SER A 49 -0.63 -22.03 14.66
N VAL A 50 0.16 -22.89 13.99
CA VAL A 50 -0.34 -24.14 13.39
C VAL A 50 -0.63 -25.17 14.47
N GLU A 51 0.21 -25.25 15.50
CA GLU A 51 0.04 -26.19 16.62
C GLU A 51 -1.18 -25.86 17.48
N THR A 52 -1.38 -24.59 17.84
CA THR A 52 -2.46 -24.17 18.75
C THR A 52 -3.76 -23.83 18.03
N GLY A 53 -3.70 -23.58 16.71
CA GLY A 53 -4.84 -23.08 15.94
C GLY A 53 -5.16 -21.60 16.19
N GLU A 54 -4.35 -20.90 16.99
CA GLU A 54 -4.55 -19.50 17.37
C GLU A 54 -3.39 -18.62 16.89
N PHE A 55 -3.55 -17.30 16.94
CA PHE A 55 -2.44 -16.38 16.74
C PHE A 55 -1.64 -16.25 18.05
N PRO A 56 -0.32 -16.49 18.05
CA PRO A 56 0.51 -16.18 19.21
C PRO A 56 0.40 -14.70 19.55
N GLN A 57 0.09 -14.40 20.81
CA GLN A 57 -0.08 -13.03 21.28
C GLN A 57 1.23 -12.42 21.80
N TRP A 58 2.21 -13.24 22.18
CA TRP A 58 3.48 -12.80 22.75
C TRP A 58 4.66 -13.46 22.04
N GLN A 59 5.67 -12.67 21.68
CA GLN A 59 6.96 -13.18 21.23
C GLN A 59 7.99 -12.88 22.32
N PRO A 60 8.77 -13.85 22.84
CA PRO A 60 9.69 -13.62 23.96
C PRO A 60 11.11 -13.22 23.56
N TRP A 61 11.49 -13.37 22.28
CA TRP A 61 12.90 -13.34 21.86
C TRP A 61 13.43 -11.95 21.50
N VAL A 62 12.56 -11.02 21.11
CA VAL A 62 12.93 -9.67 20.69
C VAL A 62 12.62 -8.68 21.83
N PHE A 63 13.61 -7.89 22.22
CA PHE A 63 13.53 -6.86 23.28
C PHE A 63 13.00 -7.36 24.64
N SER A 64 13.39 -8.57 25.06
CA SER A 64 12.88 -9.24 26.28
C SER A 64 11.37 -9.56 26.24
N GLY A 65 10.77 -9.45 25.06
CA GLY A 65 9.41 -9.83 24.76
C GLY A 65 8.56 -8.65 24.31
N MET A 66 7.66 -8.89 23.37
CA MET A 66 6.73 -7.89 22.87
C MET A 66 5.43 -8.52 22.37
N PRO A 67 4.33 -7.78 22.35
CA PRO A 67 3.04 -8.32 21.91
C PRO A 67 2.99 -8.37 20.37
N SER A 68 2.47 -9.47 19.83
CA SER A 68 2.63 -9.84 18.41
C SER A 68 1.60 -9.16 17.48
N ALA A 69 0.40 -8.87 17.97
CA ALA A 69 -0.64 -8.23 17.17
C ALA A 69 -0.28 -6.75 16.91
N GLU A 70 0.17 -6.06 17.95
CA GLU A 70 0.51 -4.64 17.99
C GLU A 70 1.89 -4.37 17.36
N ALA A 71 2.74 -5.39 17.33
CA ALA A 71 3.93 -5.44 16.50
C ALA A 71 3.64 -5.65 15.00
N PHE A 72 2.39 -5.89 14.62
CA PHE A 72 1.98 -6.20 13.25
C PHE A 72 2.65 -7.48 12.70
N THR A 73 2.90 -8.48 13.53
CA THR A 73 3.65 -9.68 13.13
C THR A 73 2.86 -10.58 12.18
N ASN A 74 1.53 -10.62 12.31
CA ASN A 74 0.67 -11.53 11.55
C ASN A 74 -0.01 -10.88 10.32
N LEU A 75 0.49 -9.74 9.84
CA LEU A 75 -0.11 -8.95 8.75
C LEU A 75 -0.48 -9.79 7.52
N SER A 76 0.40 -10.67 7.05
CA SER A 76 0.13 -11.48 5.85
C SER A 76 -1.09 -12.37 6.01
N LYS A 77 -1.37 -12.87 7.22
CA LYS A 77 -2.58 -13.68 7.50
C LYS A 77 -3.85 -12.82 7.59
N LEU A 78 -3.71 -11.52 7.86
CA LEU A 78 -4.83 -10.56 7.97
C LEU A 78 -5.05 -9.74 6.69
N TYR A 79 -4.17 -9.90 5.69
CA TYR A 79 -4.26 -9.26 4.38
C TYR A 79 -5.20 -10.05 3.47
N PHE A 80 -6.38 -9.51 3.15
CA PHE A 80 -7.41 -10.28 2.44
C PHE A 80 -6.98 -10.76 1.03
N PRO A 81 -6.25 -9.98 0.21
CA PRO A 81 -5.71 -10.49 -1.04
C PRO A 81 -4.77 -11.71 -0.89
N GLU A 82 -4.17 -11.93 0.28
CA GLU A 82 -3.35 -13.12 0.54
C GLU A 82 -4.14 -14.41 0.34
N TYR A 83 -5.42 -14.45 0.69
CA TYR A 83 -6.26 -15.64 0.52
C TYR A 83 -6.40 -16.04 -0.95
N LEU A 84 -6.44 -15.05 -1.86
CA LEU A 84 -6.44 -15.31 -3.30
C LEU A 84 -5.09 -15.87 -3.75
N PHE A 85 -3.97 -15.33 -3.29
CA PHE A 85 -2.65 -15.82 -3.68
C PHE A 85 -2.36 -17.23 -3.17
N LYS A 86 -2.87 -17.56 -1.97
CA LYS A 86 -2.79 -18.91 -1.41
C LYS A 86 -3.55 -19.94 -2.24
N LEU A 87 -4.69 -19.58 -2.84
CA LEU A 87 -5.43 -20.47 -3.75
C LEU A 87 -4.59 -20.90 -4.97
N PHE A 88 -3.68 -20.04 -5.42
CA PHE A 88 -2.78 -20.29 -6.54
C PHE A 88 -1.38 -20.73 -6.12
N PHE A 89 -1.15 -21.03 -4.84
CA PHE A 89 0.13 -21.46 -4.28
C PHE A 89 1.30 -20.52 -4.63
N LEU A 90 1.04 -19.22 -4.72
CA LEU A 90 2.05 -18.26 -5.16
C LEU A 90 3.06 -17.99 -4.03
N PRO A 91 4.37 -18.10 -4.30
CA PRO A 91 5.40 -17.75 -3.32
C PRO A 91 5.35 -16.25 -2.96
N GLY A 92 5.71 -15.91 -1.72
CA GLY A 92 5.70 -14.52 -1.24
C GLY A 92 6.49 -13.53 -2.11
N MET A 93 7.60 -13.97 -2.70
CA MET A 93 8.38 -13.16 -3.63
C MET A 93 7.61 -12.89 -4.93
N LEU A 94 6.94 -13.89 -5.49
CA LEU A 94 6.12 -13.73 -6.69
C LEU A 94 4.93 -12.80 -6.42
N ILE A 95 4.33 -12.88 -5.23
CA ILE A 95 3.28 -11.94 -4.80
C ILE A 95 3.80 -10.49 -4.83
N GLN A 96 5.01 -10.23 -4.34
CA GLN A 96 5.60 -8.88 -4.42
C GLN A 96 5.80 -8.43 -5.88
N LEU A 97 6.32 -9.29 -6.76
CA LEU A 97 6.49 -8.97 -8.18
C LEU A 97 5.14 -8.71 -8.88
N LEU A 98 4.09 -9.44 -8.51
CA LEU A 98 2.72 -9.19 -8.99
C LEU A 98 2.19 -7.83 -8.51
N HIS A 99 2.61 -7.33 -7.34
CA HIS A 99 2.25 -5.98 -6.90
C HIS A 99 2.98 -4.90 -7.71
N LEU A 100 4.21 -5.14 -8.18
CA LEU A 100 4.85 -4.24 -9.15
C LEU A 100 4.03 -4.18 -10.44
N LEU A 101 3.65 -5.33 -10.99
CA LEU A 101 2.81 -5.38 -12.19
C LEU A 101 1.46 -4.68 -11.95
N PHE A 102 0.84 -4.92 -10.80
CA PHE A 102 -0.39 -4.24 -10.38
C PHE A 102 -0.19 -2.73 -10.36
N ALA A 103 0.90 -2.22 -9.79
CA ALA A 103 1.23 -0.79 -9.78
C ALA A 103 1.34 -0.22 -11.21
N GLY A 104 2.04 -0.92 -12.10
CA GLY A 104 2.19 -0.55 -13.50
C GLY A 104 0.86 -0.49 -14.24
N ILE A 105 0.02 -1.52 -14.11
CA ILE A 105 -1.30 -1.55 -14.75
C ILE A 105 -2.18 -0.39 -14.25
N GLY A 106 -2.19 -0.13 -12.94
CA GLY A 106 -2.91 1.00 -12.36
C GLY A 106 -2.42 2.33 -12.89
N GLY A 107 -1.09 2.51 -12.98
CA GLY A 107 -0.47 3.71 -13.54
C GLY A 107 -0.85 3.93 -15.00
N PHE A 108 -0.90 2.84 -15.78
CA PHE A 108 -1.30 2.90 -17.19
C PHE A 108 -2.75 3.36 -17.32
N LEU A 109 -3.67 2.75 -16.56
CA LEU A 109 -5.09 3.10 -16.58
C LEU A 109 -5.33 4.55 -16.14
N LEU A 110 -4.63 5.01 -15.10
CA LEU A 110 -4.67 6.40 -14.64
C LEU A 110 -4.22 7.38 -15.73
N LEU A 111 -3.07 7.14 -16.36
CA LEU A 111 -2.54 8.02 -17.40
C LEU A 111 -3.42 8.01 -18.66
N ARG A 112 -3.97 6.84 -19.01
CA ARG A 112 -4.98 6.72 -20.07
C ARG A 112 -6.25 7.49 -19.75
N HIS A 113 -6.68 7.50 -18.49
CA HIS A 113 -7.82 8.29 -18.02
C HIS A 113 -7.57 9.80 -18.18
N PHE A 114 -6.33 10.25 -17.98
CA PHE A 114 -5.89 11.61 -18.27
C PHE A 114 -5.60 11.88 -19.76
N LYS A 115 -6.01 10.97 -20.65
CA LYS A 115 -5.91 11.10 -22.11
C LYS A 115 -4.47 11.14 -22.63
N CYS A 116 -3.49 10.65 -21.86
CA CYS A 116 -2.14 10.43 -22.37
C CYS A 116 -2.16 9.38 -23.50
N SER A 117 -1.26 9.50 -24.48
CA SER A 117 -1.09 8.49 -25.54
C SER A 117 -0.69 7.14 -24.95
N ASP A 118 -0.91 6.04 -25.69
CA ASP A 118 -0.60 4.69 -25.20
C ASP A 118 0.89 4.53 -24.85
N TRP A 119 1.77 5.16 -25.63
CA TRP A 119 3.20 5.18 -25.37
C TRP A 119 3.56 5.98 -24.11
N ALA A 120 3.00 7.20 -23.95
CA ALA A 120 3.27 8.02 -22.78
C ALA A 120 2.73 7.36 -21.49
N ALA A 121 1.54 6.77 -21.57
CA ALA A 121 0.95 6.02 -20.47
C ALA A 121 1.80 4.78 -20.13
N GLY A 122 2.24 4.01 -21.14
CA GLY A 122 3.08 2.84 -20.97
C GLY A 122 4.43 3.17 -20.31
N LEU A 123 5.10 4.23 -20.80
CA LEU A 123 6.38 4.67 -20.27
C LEU A 123 6.25 5.21 -18.84
N GLY A 124 5.28 6.09 -18.57
CA GLY A 124 5.08 6.66 -17.23
C GLY A 124 4.68 5.60 -16.18
N ALA A 125 3.82 4.67 -16.57
CA ALA A 125 3.42 3.55 -15.73
C ALA A 125 4.57 2.59 -15.43
N THR A 126 5.37 2.27 -16.43
CA THR A 126 6.58 1.46 -16.27
C THR A 126 7.57 2.19 -15.36
N ALA A 127 7.80 3.48 -15.58
CA ALA A 127 8.69 4.29 -14.75
C ALA A 127 8.27 4.26 -13.27
N PHE A 128 6.98 4.40 -12.97
CA PHE A 128 6.49 4.24 -11.59
C PHE A 128 6.74 2.83 -11.06
N MET A 129 6.35 1.79 -11.81
CA MET A 129 6.50 0.38 -11.45
C MET A 129 7.94 0.00 -11.05
N ILE A 130 8.95 0.51 -11.78
CA ILE A 130 10.37 0.20 -11.53
C ILE A 130 11.15 1.40 -10.98
N THR A 131 10.49 2.35 -10.33
CA THR A 131 11.17 3.46 -9.64
C THR A 131 12.21 2.89 -8.68
N PRO A 132 13.38 3.55 -8.47
CA PRO A 132 14.39 3.07 -7.52
C PRO A 132 13.81 2.69 -6.15
N TYR A 133 12.89 3.49 -5.61
CA TYR A 133 12.14 3.17 -4.38
C TYR A 133 11.40 1.81 -4.46
N MET A 134 10.63 1.56 -5.52
CA MET A 134 9.85 0.33 -5.66
C MET A 134 10.76 -0.91 -5.70
N VAL A 135 11.88 -0.82 -6.42
CA VAL A 135 12.85 -1.91 -6.55
C VAL A 135 13.63 -2.12 -5.25
N THR A 136 14.14 -1.06 -4.63
CA THR A 136 14.95 -1.18 -3.40
C THR A 136 14.15 -1.76 -2.25
N MET A 137 12.88 -1.38 -2.11
CA MET A 137 12.01 -1.93 -1.07
C MET A 137 11.80 -3.44 -1.22
N VAL A 138 11.75 -3.97 -2.46
CA VAL A 138 11.72 -5.42 -2.70
C VAL A 138 13.05 -6.07 -2.30
N VAL A 139 14.17 -5.50 -2.77
CA VAL A 139 15.51 -6.06 -2.58
C VAL A 139 15.93 -6.10 -1.11
N PHE A 140 15.59 -5.06 -0.34
CA PHE A 140 16.01 -4.94 1.06
C PHE A 140 15.01 -5.49 2.07
N GLY A 141 13.94 -6.19 1.65
CA GLY A 141 13.04 -6.88 2.58
C GLY A 141 11.85 -6.04 3.06
N HIS A 142 11.69 -4.83 2.53
CA HIS A 142 10.54 -3.95 2.78
C HIS A 142 9.41 -4.15 1.76
N GLY A 143 9.20 -5.40 1.32
CA GLY A 143 8.21 -5.73 0.29
C GLY A 143 6.81 -5.23 0.62
N SER A 144 6.42 -5.22 1.89
CA SER A 144 5.15 -4.66 2.34
C SER A 144 5.03 -3.14 2.09
N GLN A 145 6.11 -2.34 2.16
CA GLN A 145 6.09 -0.91 1.81
C GLN A 145 5.82 -0.70 0.32
N MET A 146 6.53 -1.44 -0.53
CA MET A 146 6.32 -1.43 -1.98
C MET A 146 4.88 -1.86 -2.31
N MET A 147 4.38 -2.93 -1.69
CA MET A 147 3.02 -3.41 -1.92
C MET A 147 1.98 -2.35 -1.52
N THR A 148 2.19 -1.59 -0.45
CA THR A 148 1.34 -0.44 -0.10
C THR A 148 1.38 0.66 -1.17
N ALA A 149 2.56 0.97 -1.68
CA ALA A 149 2.75 1.96 -2.74
C ALA A 149 2.11 1.54 -4.07
N ALA A 150 2.03 0.23 -4.35
CA ALA A 150 1.41 -0.30 -5.56
C ALA A 150 -0.08 0.06 -5.71
N TYR A 151 -0.76 0.36 -4.61
CA TYR A 151 -2.16 0.81 -4.60
C TYR A 151 -2.33 2.29 -5.01
N ILE A 152 -1.29 3.12 -4.91
CA ILE A 152 -1.36 4.58 -5.17
C ILE A 152 -2.06 4.91 -6.50
N PRO A 153 -1.62 4.37 -7.66
CA PRO A 153 -2.22 4.78 -8.93
C PRO A 153 -3.68 4.33 -9.07
N TRP A 154 -4.05 3.19 -8.49
CA TRP A 154 -5.43 2.70 -8.50
C TRP A 154 -6.34 3.54 -7.63
N VAL A 155 -5.92 3.81 -6.38
CA VAL A 155 -6.65 4.64 -5.43
C VAL A 155 -6.86 6.03 -6.02
N PHE A 156 -5.84 6.62 -6.64
CA PHE A 156 -5.97 7.92 -7.28
C PHE A 156 -6.87 7.89 -8.52
N TRP A 157 -6.77 6.85 -9.36
CA TRP A 157 -7.63 6.70 -10.54
C TRP A 157 -9.11 6.57 -10.17
N PHE A 158 -9.46 5.74 -9.20
CA PHE A 158 -10.84 5.62 -8.72
C PHE A 158 -11.33 6.88 -8.02
N THR A 159 -10.46 7.59 -7.29
CA THR A 159 -10.80 8.90 -6.72
C THR A 159 -11.20 9.91 -7.81
N VAL A 160 -10.39 10.04 -8.86
CA VAL A 160 -10.68 10.93 -9.98
C VAL A 160 -12.01 10.55 -10.65
N ARG A 161 -12.22 9.26 -10.92
CA ARG A 161 -13.45 8.76 -11.54
C ARG A 161 -14.70 9.04 -10.69
N LEU A 162 -14.60 8.83 -9.38
CA LEU A 162 -15.71 9.08 -8.45
C LEU A 162 -16.15 10.55 -8.44
N TRP A 163 -15.17 11.47 -8.48
CA TRP A 163 -15.44 12.90 -8.55
C TRP A 163 -15.98 13.35 -9.92
N GLN A 164 -15.58 12.69 -11.01
CA GLN A 164 -16.11 12.97 -12.35
C GLN A 164 -17.51 12.40 -12.57
N ASN A 165 -17.80 11.22 -12.01
CA ASN A 165 -19.09 10.56 -12.11
C ASN A 165 -19.39 9.79 -10.81
N THR A 166 -20.20 10.38 -9.94
CA THR A 166 -20.49 9.78 -8.63
C THR A 166 -21.38 8.56 -8.74
N ASN A 167 -20.82 7.39 -8.43
CA ASN A 167 -21.50 6.11 -8.50
C ASN A 167 -20.99 5.13 -7.43
N PHE A 168 -21.82 4.16 -7.04
CA PHE A 168 -21.48 3.18 -6.01
C PHE A 168 -20.36 2.22 -6.41
N TRP A 169 -20.15 1.99 -7.71
CA TRP A 169 -19.13 1.06 -8.19
C TRP A 169 -17.73 1.60 -7.92
N ASP A 170 -17.47 2.85 -8.29
CA ASP A 170 -16.19 3.51 -8.05
C ASP A 170 -15.97 3.74 -6.55
N THR A 171 -17.03 4.03 -5.78
CA THR A 171 -16.97 4.07 -4.30
C THR A 171 -16.57 2.73 -3.69
N GLY A 172 -17.16 1.63 -4.15
CA GLY A 172 -16.86 0.29 -3.64
C GLY A 172 -15.42 -0.13 -3.93
N TRP A 173 -14.94 0.07 -5.16
CA TRP A 173 -13.54 -0.21 -5.51
C TRP A 173 -12.57 0.67 -4.74
N LEU A 174 -12.86 1.97 -4.63
CA LEU A 174 -12.03 2.87 -3.83
C LEU A 174 -11.93 2.41 -2.37
N ALA A 175 -13.06 2.04 -1.76
CA ALA A 175 -13.10 1.53 -0.39
C ALA A 175 -12.25 0.26 -0.20
N VAL A 176 -12.39 -0.71 -1.09
CA VAL A 176 -11.64 -1.97 -1.03
C VAL A 176 -10.15 -1.74 -1.22
N LEU A 177 -9.76 -0.90 -2.19
CA LEU A 177 -8.36 -0.55 -2.43
C LEU A 177 -7.73 0.18 -1.24
N LEU A 178 -8.45 1.12 -0.63
CA LEU A 178 -8.00 1.81 0.59
C LEU A 178 -7.85 0.83 1.76
N GLY A 179 -8.80 -0.08 1.94
CA GLY A 179 -8.74 -1.11 2.98
C GLY A 179 -7.55 -2.04 2.80
N PHE A 180 -7.36 -2.57 1.58
CA PHE A 180 -6.24 -3.46 1.28
C PHE A 180 -4.89 -2.76 1.38
N GLN A 181 -4.81 -1.48 0.99
CA GLN A 181 -3.62 -0.68 1.17
C GLN A 181 -3.27 -0.55 2.66
N LEU A 182 -4.25 -0.23 3.52
CA LEU A 182 -4.04 -0.12 4.96
C LEU A 182 -3.68 -1.46 5.61
N GLN A 183 -4.25 -2.58 5.15
CA GLN A 183 -3.93 -3.92 5.65
C GLN A 183 -2.46 -4.35 5.40
N ARG A 184 -1.70 -3.64 4.54
CA ARG A 184 -0.25 -3.88 4.40
C ARG A 184 0.57 -3.35 5.59
N GLY A 185 -0.05 -2.62 6.51
CA GLY A 185 0.56 -2.22 7.79
C GLY A 185 1.59 -1.09 7.71
N HIS A 186 1.77 -0.47 6.54
CA HIS A 186 2.66 0.69 6.37
C HIS A 186 1.88 1.99 6.33
N ALA A 187 1.48 2.44 7.52
CA ALA A 187 0.70 3.67 7.70
C ALA A 187 1.36 4.89 7.05
N GLN A 188 2.70 4.99 7.04
CA GLN A 188 3.42 6.10 6.41
C GLN A 188 3.19 6.17 4.89
N ILE A 189 3.26 5.03 4.18
CA ILE A 189 3.07 5.01 2.73
C ILE A 189 1.59 5.20 2.37
N ALA A 190 0.69 4.61 3.15
CA ALA A 190 -0.74 4.87 3.02
C ALA A 190 -1.04 6.36 3.25
N TYR A 191 -0.43 7.00 4.25
CA TYR A 191 -0.61 8.41 4.56
C TYR A 191 -0.33 9.32 3.35
N TYR A 192 0.76 9.08 2.59
CA TYR A 192 1.01 9.83 1.35
C TYR A 192 -0.10 9.67 0.30
N THR A 193 -0.67 8.47 0.20
CA THR A 193 -1.81 8.21 -0.71
C THR A 193 -3.07 8.95 -0.26
N TRP A 194 -3.36 8.92 1.04
CA TRP A 194 -4.52 9.57 1.64
C TRP A 194 -4.42 11.10 1.57
N MET A 195 -3.21 11.65 1.75
CA MET A 195 -2.96 13.07 1.49
C MET A 195 -3.19 13.44 0.03
N LEU A 196 -2.73 12.62 -0.93
CA LEU A 196 -2.92 12.87 -2.36
C LEU A 196 -4.41 12.93 -2.72
N ILE A 197 -5.19 11.91 -2.34
CA ILE A 197 -6.64 11.88 -2.63
C ILE A 197 -7.41 12.93 -1.82
N GLY A 198 -6.96 13.25 -0.61
CA GLY A 198 -7.53 14.31 0.22
C GLY A 198 -7.33 15.69 -0.40
N ALA A 199 -6.11 16.00 -0.85
CA ALA A 199 -5.78 17.23 -1.55
C ALA A 199 -6.57 17.36 -2.86
N TYR A 200 -6.64 16.29 -3.66
CA TYR A 200 -7.45 16.27 -4.88
C TYR A 200 -8.93 16.50 -4.59
N SER A 201 -9.49 15.80 -3.60
CA SER A 201 -10.89 15.96 -3.19
C SER A 201 -11.18 17.37 -2.68
N LEU A 202 -10.24 17.97 -1.95
CA LEU A 202 -10.35 19.36 -1.49
C LEU A 202 -10.35 20.34 -2.67
N LEU A 203 -9.49 20.14 -3.67
CA LEU A 203 -9.50 20.95 -4.89
C LEU A 203 -10.84 20.83 -5.64
N MET A 204 -11.40 19.62 -5.76
CA MET A 204 -12.70 19.41 -6.39
C MET A 204 -13.84 20.09 -5.62
N LEU A 205 -13.82 20.02 -4.29
CA LEU A 205 -14.75 20.76 -3.42
C LEU A 205 -14.66 22.27 -3.63
N ILE A 206 -13.45 22.84 -3.58
CA ILE A 206 -13.24 24.29 -3.72
C ILE A 206 -13.71 24.78 -5.08
N ASN A 207 -13.33 24.08 -6.16
CA ASN A 207 -13.72 24.44 -7.52
C ASN A 207 -15.24 24.33 -7.71
N GLY A 208 -15.81 23.27 -7.19
CA GLY A 208 -17.23 23.02 -7.30
C GLY A 208 -18.10 24.01 -6.52
N LEU A 209 -17.67 24.42 -5.32
CA LEU A 209 -18.41 25.41 -4.52
C LEU A 209 -18.49 26.79 -5.19
N ARG A 210 -17.53 27.10 -6.07
CA ARG A 210 -17.51 28.34 -6.87
C ARG A 210 -18.52 28.31 -8.02
N ASN A 211 -18.99 27.13 -8.44
CA ASN A 211 -19.94 26.99 -9.54
C ASN A 211 -21.34 26.63 -9.00
N SER A 212 -22.33 27.51 -9.18
CA SER A 212 -23.66 27.37 -8.54
C SER A 212 -24.43 26.12 -8.96
N ASP A 213 -24.24 25.69 -10.20
CA ASP A 213 -25.08 24.67 -10.84
C ASP A 213 -24.64 23.23 -10.47
N GLU A 214 -23.43 23.08 -9.92
CA GLU A 214 -22.85 21.77 -9.59
C GLU A 214 -22.96 21.40 -8.11
N LYS A 215 -23.43 22.31 -7.25
CA LYS A 215 -23.40 22.18 -5.78
C LYS A 215 -24.02 20.88 -5.24
N ALA A 216 -25.15 20.44 -5.79
CA ALA A 216 -25.81 19.20 -5.37
C ALA A 216 -24.99 17.94 -5.74
N ASN A 217 -24.34 17.93 -6.91
CA ASN A 217 -23.50 16.81 -7.34
C ASN A 217 -22.21 16.72 -6.53
N ILE A 218 -21.65 17.86 -6.10
CA ILE A 218 -20.44 17.92 -5.28
C ILE A 218 -20.69 17.36 -3.88
N GLY A 219 -21.80 17.73 -3.23
CA GLY A 219 -22.16 17.19 -1.92
C GLY A 219 -22.32 15.66 -1.96
N LYS A 220 -22.92 15.14 -3.03
CA LYS A 220 -23.03 13.71 -3.27
C LYS A 220 -21.66 13.05 -3.47
N GLY A 221 -20.81 13.62 -4.34
CA GLY A 221 -19.45 13.13 -4.58
C GLY A 221 -18.61 13.08 -3.29
N PHE A 222 -18.67 14.13 -2.48
CA PHE A 222 -18.01 14.19 -1.19
C PHE A 222 -18.52 13.12 -0.23
N GLY A 223 -19.85 12.97 -0.09
CA GLY A 223 -20.43 11.95 0.76
C GLY A 223 -20.00 10.53 0.37
N TYR A 224 -19.92 10.25 -0.93
CA TYR A 224 -19.49 8.95 -1.45
C TYR A 224 -17.98 8.73 -1.26
N PHE A 225 -17.17 9.79 -1.38
CA PHE A 225 -15.74 9.74 -1.07
C PHE A 225 -15.50 9.45 0.41
N ILE A 226 -16.18 10.17 1.32
CA ILE A 226 -16.09 9.93 2.76
C ILE A 226 -16.57 8.51 3.10
N LEU A 227 -17.66 8.04 2.49
CA LEU A 227 -18.13 6.67 2.66
C LEU A 227 -17.05 5.65 2.25
N ALA A 228 -16.38 5.84 1.11
CA ALA A 228 -15.29 4.96 0.69
C ALA A 228 -14.14 4.95 1.70
N CYS A 229 -13.73 6.11 2.20
CA CYS A 229 -12.70 6.25 3.21
C CYS A 229 -13.08 5.51 4.51
N LEU A 230 -14.31 5.72 5.01
CA LEU A 230 -14.78 5.06 6.23
C LEU A 230 -14.83 3.55 6.11
N ILE A 231 -15.32 3.02 4.97
CA ILE A 231 -15.31 1.58 4.70
C ILE A 231 -13.87 1.05 4.59
N GLY A 232 -12.98 1.78 3.92
CA GLY A 232 -11.56 1.43 3.82
C GLY A 232 -10.88 1.33 5.19
N VAL A 233 -11.10 2.31 6.07
CA VAL A 233 -10.67 2.23 7.48
C VAL A 233 -11.28 1.00 8.15
N GLY A 234 -12.60 0.80 8.01
CA GLY A 234 -13.33 -0.34 8.57
C GLY A 234 -12.73 -1.70 8.21
N ILE A 235 -12.38 -1.92 6.94
CA ILE A 235 -11.72 -3.14 6.45
C ILE A 235 -10.37 -3.37 7.14
N SER A 236 -9.65 -2.29 7.44
CA SER A 236 -8.32 -2.35 8.07
C SER A 236 -8.34 -2.46 9.59
N LEU A 237 -9.49 -2.22 10.24
CA LEU A 237 -9.62 -2.21 11.71
C LEU A 237 -9.20 -3.53 12.37
N ILE A 238 -9.30 -4.66 11.66
CA ILE A 238 -8.82 -5.96 12.14
C ILE A 238 -7.33 -5.95 12.54
N ILE A 239 -6.53 -5.08 11.92
CA ILE A 239 -5.10 -4.92 12.19
C ILE A 239 -4.85 -3.73 13.14
N PHE A 240 -5.58 -2.63 12.96
CA PHE A 240 -5.30 -1.41 13.71
C PHE A 240 -5.95 -1.37 15.09
N LEU A 241 -7.10 -2.02 15.32
CA LEU A 241 -7.74 -2.02 16.64
C LEU A 241 -6.83 -2.60 17.73
N PRO A 242 -6.17 -3.76 17.56
CA PRO A 242 -5.23 -4.26 18.57
C PRO A 242 -4.07 -3.30 18.81
N ALA A 243 -3.55 -2.68 17.75
CA ALA A 243 -2.41 -1.77 17.85
C ALA A 243 -2.74 -0.41 18.51
N MET A 244 -4.01 0.01 18.50
CA MET A 244 -4.44 1.29 19.07
C MET A 244 -4.18 1.34 20.58
N ASP A 245 -4.51 0.27 21.31
CA ASP A 245 -4.36 0.21 22.77
C ASP A 245 -2.88 0.26 23.19
N TYR A 246 -1.97 -0.22 22.32
CA TYR A 246 -0.54 -0.23 22.56
C TYR A 246 0.19 1.03 22.04
N THR A 247 -0.52 1.93 21.36
CA THR A 247 0.06 3.15 20.78
C THR A 247 0.80 4.02 21.81
N PRO A 248 0.30 4.24 23.04
CA PRO A 248 1.01 5.05 24.05
C PRO A 248 2.35 4.45 24.50
N PHE A 249 2.51 3.13 24.37
CA PHE A 249 3.70 2.39 24.81
C PHE A 249 4.70 2.14 23.66
N SER A 250 4.36 2.54 22.44
CA SER A 250 5.14 2.26 21.24
C SER A 250 5.81 3.52 20.69
N ILE A 251 7.05 3.38 20.19
CA ILE A 251 7.73 4.43 19.41
C ILE A 251 6.99 4.82 18.12
N ARG A 252 5.99 4.03 17.72
CA ARG A 252 5.10 4.34 16.58
C ARG A 252 3.93 5.25 16.96
N GLY A 253 3.70 5.47 18.26
CA GLY A 253 2.73 6.44 18.77
C GLY A 253 3.41 7.70 19.28
N GLY A 254 2.65 8.79 19.34
CA GLY A 254 3.04 10.02 20.04
C GLY A 254 2.23 10.19 21.31
N SER A 255 2.88 10.30 22.46
CA SER A 255 2.21 10.70 23.71
C SER A 255 3.15 11.45 24.64
N ALA A 256 2.57 12.27 25.53
CA ALA A 256 3.32 13.07 26.50
C ALA A 256 4.05 12.23 27.59
N GLY A 257 3.73 10.93 27.71
CA GLY A 257 4.30 10.01 28.70
C GLY A 257 4.94 8.75 28.12
N GLY A 258 5.03 8.64 26.79
CA GLY A 258 5.52 7.45 26.07
C GLY A 258 5.45 7.58 24.54
N GLY A 259 6.23 6.79 23.82
CA GLY A 259 6.32 6.83 22.36
C GLY A 259 7.40 7.78 21.82
N ALA A 260 7.37 8.06 20.51
CA ALA A 260 8.34 8.93 19.86
C ALA A 260 8.00 10.41 20.10
N ASP A 261 8.80 11.12 20.90
CA ASP A 261 8.70 12.58 21.03
C ASP A 261 8.88 13.26 19.67
N TYR A 262 8.29 14.45 19.49
CA TYR A 262 8.37 15.20 18.24
C TYR A 262 9.83 15.43 17.80
N ASN A 263 10.74 15.72 18.73
CA ASN A 263 12.14 15.93 18.40
C ASN A 263 12.83 14.66 17.90
N TYR A 264 12.47 13.50 18.47
CA TYR A 264 12.97 12.21 18.00
C TYR A 264 12.41 11.89 16.60
N ALA A 265 11.09 12.08 16.42
CA ALA A 265 10.43 11.82 15.14
C ALA A 265 10.93 12.72 14.00
N THR A 266 11.35 13.95 14.32
CA THR A 266 11.84 14.93 13.34
C THR A 266 13.36 15.05 13.26
N GLY A 267 14.11 14.33 14.09
CA GLY A 267 15.58 14.43 14.17
C GLY A 267 16.32 14.02 12.90
N TRP A 268 15.66 13.27 12.01
CA TRP A 268 16.18 12.84 10.71
C TRP A 268 15.44 13.49 9.53
N SER A 269 14.62 14.50 9.80
CA SER A 269 13.95 15.25 8.75
C SER A 269 14.98 15.97 7.90
N PHE A 270 14.90 15.78 6.58
CA PHE A 270 15.80 16.41 5.63
C PHE A 270 15.67 17.93 5.72
N HIS A 271 16.72 18.62 6.13
CA HIS A 271 16.65 20.05 6.34
C HIS A 271 16.50 20.75 4.96
N PRO A 272 15.69 21.80 4.80
CA PRO A 272 15.52 22.46 3.50
C PRO A 272 16.82 22.92 2.83
N LYS A 273 17.88 23.14 3.63
CA LYS A 273 19.24 23.46 3.12
C LYS A 273 19.94 22.27 2.48
N GLU A 274 19.66 21.04 2.92
CA GLU A 274 20.23 19.80 2.36
C GLU A 274 19.58 19.45 1.02
N ILE A 275 18.44 20.06 0.66
CA ILE A 275 17.79 19.88 -0.65
C ILE A 275 18.63 20.46 -1.79
N MET A 276 19.50 21.45 -1.51
CA MET A 276 20.32 22.12 -2.52
C MET A 276 21.69 21.50 -2.75
N THR A 277 22.04 20.42 -2.04
CA THR A 277 23.32 19.71 -2.12
C THR A 277 23.11 18.27 -2.52
#